data_AF-A0A1E4F862-F1
#
_entry.id   AF-A0A1E4F862-F1
#
_cell.length_a   1.000
_cell.length_b   1.000
_cell.length_c   1.000
_cell.angle_alpha   90.00
_cell.angle_beta   90.00
_cell.angle_gamma   90.00
#
_symmetry.space_group_name_H-M   'P 1'
#
loop_
_entity.id
_entity.type
_entity.pdbx_description
1 polymer ?
#
loop_
_entity_poly.entity_id
_entity_poly.type
_entity_poly.pdbx_seq_one_letter_code
_entity_poly.pdbx_strand_id
1 'polypeptide(L)'
;MAGSVINHDSPALTALRTCYEAVQAGQASPDDLDLTLQAYSDRVQFELNRLEGQVFHGHSSWDDPIFSAIFEGFEMQLDAVAQCYDDDWENGLKSAQRANNFLMAAHQRLMERVEAQSRVICPFCNTNNERGSERCGGCKRHLPEAQTGSSMSVVQEEGLAKSDRPMTENALKLTRAIESEMSFEELYQVMDEVEERLMGHQENYAGPFHEETVAALERSLEALDEMRTGEGHVTSGMEKFLTASDDLLALLARLEADHH
;
A
#
# COMPACT_ATOMS: atom_id res chain seq x y z
N MET A 1 23.75 -25.87 -19.13
CA MET A 1 22.33 -25.69 -19.49
C MET A 1 22.05 -24.20 -19.37
N ALA A 2 21.85 -23.50 -20.48
CA ALA A 2 21.49 -22.09 -20.45
C ALA A 2 20.04 -22.01 -19.97
N GLY A 3 19.86 -21.71 -18.68
CA GLY A 3 18.54 -21.41 -18.16
C GLY A 3 18.01 -20.21 -18.93
N SER A 4 16.82 -20.35 -19.51
CA SER A 4 16.08 -19.22 -20.09
C SER A 4 16.00 -18.13 -19.03
N VAL A 5 16.71 -17.02 -19.23
CA VAL A 5 16.54 -15.83 -18.38
C VAL A 5 15.12 -15.36 -18.63
N ILE A 6 14.23 -15.56 -17.66
CA ILE A 6 12.89 -15.02 -17.72
C ILE A 6 13.04 -13.51 -17.54
N ASN A 7 12.75 -12.76 -18.60
CA ASN A 7 12.68 -11.31 -18.53
C ASN A 7 11.31 -10.92 -18.01
N HIS A 8 11.28 -10.25 -16.87
CA HIS A 8 10.08 -9.70 -16.27
C HIS A 8 9.91 -8.26 -16.77
N ASP A 9 8.90 -8.04 -17.61
CA ASP A 9 8.53 -6.70 -18.02
C ASP A 9 7.66 -6.05 -16.94
N SER A 10 7.77 -4.72 -16.82
CA SER A 10 6.86 -3.88 -16.06
C SER A 10 6.09 -3.00 -17.04
N PRO A 11 4.85 -2.57 -16.73
CA PRO A 11 4.08 -1.69 -17.62
C PRO A 11 4.87 -0.44 -18.04
N ALA A 12 5.63 0.14 -17.12
CA ALA A 12 6.46 1.31 -17.37
C ALA A 12 7.63 1.00 -18.32
N LEU A 13 8.34 -0.13 -18.13
CA LEU A 13 9.44 -0.52 -19.03
C LEU A 13 8.92 -0.88 -20.44
N THR A 14 7.77 -1.55 -20.52
CA THR A 14 7.12 -1.86 -21.79
C THR A 14 6.73 -0.60 -22.55
N ALA A 15 6.17 0.39 -21.85
CA ALA A 15 5.83 1.68 -22.44
C ALA A 15 7.07 2.39 -23.00
N LEU A 16 8.16 2.44 -22.22
CA LEU A 16 9.42 3.05 -22.63
C LEU A 16 10.01 2.38 -23.87
N ARG A 17 10.06 1.04 -23.89
CA ARG A 17 10.56 0.26 -25.04
C ARG A 17 9.72 0.48 -26.28
N THR A 18 8.39 0.46 -26.13
CA THR A 18 7.44 0.66 -27.23
C THR A 18 7.58 2.07 -27.82
N CYS A 19 7.73 3.09 -26.98
CA CYS A 19 7.93 4.46 -27.42
C CYS A 19 9.26 4.60 -28.17
N TYR A 20 10.35 4.02 -27.63
CA TYR A 20 11.65 4.01 -28.29
C TYR A 20 11.62 3.36 -29.69
N GLU A 21 10.99 2.19 -29.81
CA GLU A 21 10.79 1.51 -31.10
C GLU A 21 9.95 2.35 -32.08
N ALA A 22 8.91 3.04 -31.58
CA ALA A 22 8.08 3.92 -32.38
C ALA A 22 8.86 5.15 -32.89
N VAL A 23 9.75 5.74 -32.08
CA VAL A 23 10.65 6.82 -32.51
C VAL A 23 11.61 6.31 -33.59
N GLN A 24 12.22 5.14 -33.42
CA GLN A 24 13.10 4.54 -34.43
C GLN A 24 12.36 4.25 -35.75
N ALA A 25 11.09 3.88 -35.69
CA ALA A 25 10.23 3.66 -36.85
C ALA A 25 9.69 4.96 -37.49
N GLY A 26 9.95 6.13 -36.89
CA GLY A 26 9.40 7.42 -37.32
C GLY A 26 7.89 7.56 -37.10
N GLN A 27 7.33 6.79 -36.17
CA GLN A 27 5.91 6.77 -35.80
C GLN A 27 5.61 7.64 -34.57
N ALA A 28 6.63 8.03 -33.82
CA ALA A 28 6.57 8.94 -32.68
C ALA A 28 7.72 9.96 -32.75
N SER A 29 7.59 11.06 -32.02
CA SER A 29 8.61 12.10 -31.95
C SER A 29 9.62 11.84 -30.82
N PRO A 30 10.84 12.41 -30.89
CA PRO A 30 11.78 12.37 -29.76
C PRO A 30 11.20 12.97 -28.48
N ASP A 31 10.37 14.01 -28.58
CA ASP A 31 9.72 14.63 -27.42
C ASP A 31 8.79 13.64 -26.68
N ASP A 32 8.11 12.75 -27.41
CA ASP A 32 7.28 11.69 -26.80
C ASP A 32 8.13 10.70 -26.00
N LEU A 33 9.34 10.43 -26.48
CA LEU A 33 10.29 9.55 -25.82
C LEU A 33 10.85 10.18 -24.55
N ASP A 34 11.21 11.47 -24.59
CA ASP A 34 11.68 12.22 -23.42
C ASP A 34 10.59 12.30 -22.34
N LEU A 35 9.33 12.56 -22.72
CA LEU A 35 8.20 12.54 -21.79
C LEU A 35 7.97 11.16 -21.19
N THR A 36 8.11 10.10 -21.98
CA THR A 36 7.96 8.72 -21.49
C THR A 36 9.08 8.34 -20.52
N LEU A 37 10.32 8.76 -20.80
CA LEU A 37 11.47 8.55 -19.93
C LEU A 37 11.32 9.33 -18.61
N GLN A 38 10.87 10.59 -18.69
CA GLN A 38 10.58 11.40 -17.51
C GLN A 38 9.50 10.75 -16.64
N ALA A 39 8.38 10.32 -17.22
CA ALA A 39 7.31 9.65 -16.48
C ALA A 39 7.78 8.34 -15.82
N TYR A 40 8.67 7.60 -16.49
CA TYR A 40 9.32 6.42 -15.92
C TYR A 40 10.19 6.83 -14.71
N SER A 41 11.03 7.85 -14.86
CA SER A 41 11.89 8.38 -13.78
C SER A 41 11.08 8.84 -12.58
N ASP A 42 10.05 9.66 -12.80
CA ASP A 42 9.18 10.19 -11.74
C ASP A 42 8.52 9.07 -10.95
N ARG A 43 8.07 8.00 -11.64
CA ARG A 43 7.47 6.83 -11.00
C ARG A 43 8.47 6.09 -10.11
N VAL A 44 9.71 5.91 -10.56
CA VAL A 44 10.77 5.25 -9.78
C VAL A 44 11.14 6.09 -8.57
N GLN A 45 11.29 7.40 -8.75
CA GLN A 45 11.60 8.35 -7.68
C GLN A 45 10.50 8.38 -6.60
N PHE A 46 9.25 8.36 -7.03
CA PHE A 46 8.10 8.24 -6.12
C PHE A 46 8.17 6.98 -5.26
N GLU A 47 8.49 5.82 -5.86
CA GLU A 47 8.61 4.57 -5.09
C GLU A 47 9.78 4.60 -4.12
N LEU A 48 10.93 5.18 -4.49
CA LEU A 48 12.06 5.36 -3.58
C LEU A 48 11.68 6.24 -2.38
N ASN A 49 11.05 7.40 -2.63
CA ASN A 49 10.58 8.28 -1.56
C ASN A 49 9.58 7.57 -0.64
N ARG A 50 8.67 6.76 -1.21
CA ARG A 50 7.71 5.96 -0.44
C ARG A 50 8.43 4.94 0.45
N LEU A 51 9.46 4.25 -0.07
CA LEU A 51 10.25 3.29 0.69
C LEU A 51 11.06 3.97 1.80
N GLU A 52 11.69 5.12 1.54
CA GLU A 52 12.37 5.91 2.58
C GLU A 52 11.40 6.32 3.69
N GLY A 53 10.20 6.76 3.32
CA GLY A 53 9.11 7.06 4.24
C GLY A 53 8.78 5.88 5.16
N GLN A 54 8.71 4.66 4.63
CA GLN A 54 8.47 3.46 5.45
C GLN A 54 9.54 3.24 6.51
N VAL A 55 10.81 3.52 6.21
CA VAL A 55 11.87 3.39 7.21
C VAL A 55 11.82 4.53 8.21
N PHE A 56 11.60 5.75 7.74
CA PHE A 56 11.47 6.93 8.59
C PHE A 56 10.34 6.79 9.63
N HIS A 57 9.20 6.22 9.22
CA HIS A 57 8.06 5.97 10.11
C HIS A 57 8.14 4.63 10.87
N GLY A 58 9.23 3.87 10.70
CA GLY A 58 9.48 2.63 11.43
C GLY A 58 8.65 1.42 10.99
N HIS A 59 8.03 1.47 9.81
CA HIS A 59 7.32 0.35 9.18
C HIS A 59 8.29 -0.66 8.54
N SER A 60 9.45 -0.18 8.10
CA SER A 60 10.51 -0.95 7.48
C SER A 60 11.86 -0.64 8.13
N SER A 61 12.90 -1.39 7.77
CA SER A 61 14.27 -1.17 8.26
C SER A 61 15.28 -1.37 7.14
N TRP A 62 16.32 -0.53 7.12
CA TRP A 62 17.51 -0.70 6.27
C TRP A 62 18.28 -1.99 6.57
N ASP A 63 18.10 -2.57 7.76
CA ASP A 63 18.70 -3.85 8.13
C ASP A 63 17.92 -5.05 7.57
N ASP A 64 16.71 -4.85 7.03
CA ASP A 64 15.95 -5.91 6.38
C ASP A 64 16.52 -6.19 4.97
N PRO A 65 17.11 -7.37 4.73
CA PRO A 65 17.76 -7.66 3.45
C PRO A 65 16.78 -7.72 2.27
N ILE A 66 15.49 -7.98 2.51
CA ILE A 66 14.47 -7.96 1.44
C ILE A 66 14.14 -6.52 1.09
N PHE A 67 13.93 -5.66 2.10
CA PHE A 67 13.65 -4.24 1.89
C PHE A 67 14.79 -3.56 1.15
N SER A 68 16.04 -3.74 1.61
CA SER A 68 17.21 -3.11 1.01
C SER A 68 17.43 -3.58 -0.43
N ALA A 69 17.12 -4.84 -0.75
CA ALA A 69 17.17 -5.32 -2.13
C ALA A 69 16.06 -4.70 -3.02
N ILE A 70 14.87 -4.45 -2.48
CA ILE A 70 13.82 -3.74 -3.24
C ILE A 70 14.26 -2.30 -3.51
N PHE A 71 14.80 -1.61 -2.50
CA PHE A 71 15.31 -0.25 -2.63
C PHE A 71 16.43 -0.15 -3.69
N GLU A 72 17.45 -0.99 -3.57
CA GLU A 72 18.56 -1.10 -4.54
C GLU A 72 18.03 -1.35 -5.97
N GLY A 73 17.00 -2.19 -6.11
CA GLY A 73 16.39 -2.47 -7.41
C GLY A 73 15.77 -1.23 -8.08
N PHE A 74 15.20 -0.31 -7.30
CA PHE A 74 14.70 0.96 -7.82
C PHE A 74 15.83 1.96 -8.11
N GLU A 75 16.90 2.00 -7.29
CA GLU A 75 18.09 2.80 -7.59
C GLU A 75 18.73 2.37 -8.92
N MET A 76 18.82 1.06 -9.17
CA MET A 76 19.30 0.52 -10.45
C MET A 76 18.42 0.95 -11.65
N GLN A 77 17.13 1.21 -11.45
CA GLN A 77 16.26 1.75 -12.51
C GLN A 77 16.58 3.22 -12.78
N LEU A 78 16.92 4.02 -11.78
CA LEU A 78 17.39 5.41 -11.99
C LEU A 78 18.73 5.45 -12.72
N ASP A 79 19.66 4.55 -12.40
CA ASP A 79 20.92 4.42 -13.13
C ASP A 79 20.69 4.06 -14.62
N ALA A 80 19.68 3.23 -14.89
CA ALA A 80 19.28 2.88 -16.25
C ALA A 80 18.66 4.08 -17.00
N VAL A 81 17.87 4.90 -16.30
CA VAL A 81 17.30 6.14 -16.84
C VAL A 81 18.41 7.15 -17.18
N ALA A 82 19.40 7.30 -16.30
CA ALA A 82 20.55 8.17 -16.55
C ALA A 82 21.31 7.78 -17.84
N GLN A 83 21.48 6.47 -18.08
CA GLN A 83 22.08 5.98 -19.33
C GLN A 83 21.25 6.35 -20.57
N CYS A 84 19.91 6.31 -20.47
CA CYS A 84 19.04 6.75 -21.57
C CYS A 84 19.16 8.26 -21.83
N TYR A 85 19.27 9.09 -20.79
CA TYR A 85 19.51 10.54 -20.95
C TYR A 85 20.87 10.87 -21.57
N ASP A 86 21.86 9.99 -21.42
CA ASP A 86 23.16 10.08 -22.08
C ASP A 86 23.15 9.53 -23.53
N ASP A 87 21.97 9.37 -24.14
CA ASP A 87 21.72 8.79 -25.46
C ASP A 87 22.15 7.31 -25.62
N ASP A 88 22.52 6.62 -24.55
CA ASP A 88 22.85 5.18 -24.55
C ASP A 88 21.61 4.31 -24.27
N TRP A 89 20.61 4.45 -25.13
CA TRP A 89 19.31 3.79 -25.01
C TRP A 89 19.38 2.27 -24.95
N GLU A 90 20.29 1.65 -25.73
CA GLU A 90 20.37 0.19 -25.78
C GLU A 90 20.88 -0.38 -24.45
N ASN A 91 21.88 0.26 -23.83
CA ASN A 91 22.36 -0.16 -22.52
C ASN A 91 21.39 0.26 -21.41
N GLY A 92 20.80 1.45 -21.49
CA GLY A 92 19.79 1.91 -20.54
C GLY A 92 18.59 0.95 -20.47
N LEU A 93 18.01 0.57 -21.59
CA LEU A 93 16.91 -0.41 -21.62
C LEU A 93 17.31 -1.80 -21.09
N LYS A 94 18.54 -2.25 -21.38
CA LYS A 94 19.07 -3.52 -20.82
C LYS A 94 19.27 -3.43 -19.31
N SER A 95 19.76 -2.30 -18.81
CA SER A 95 19.95 -2.03 -17.38
C SER A 95 18.59 -1.99 -16.66
N ALA A 96 17.59 -1.30 -17.23
CA ALA A 96 16.24 -1.25 -16.70
C ALA A 96 15.59 -2.64 -16.65
N GLN A 97 15.81 -3.47 -17.68
CA GLN A 97 15.34 -4.86 -17.67
C GLN A 97 16.00 -5.70 -16.57
N ARG A 98 17.31 -5.52 -16.33
CA ARG A 98 18.01 -6.21 -15.24
C ARG A 98 17.48 -5.77 -13.88
N ALA A 99 17.24 -4.48 -13.69
CA ALA A 99 16.66 -3.92 -12.48
C ALA A 99 15.25 -4.48 -12.22
N ASN A 100 14.39 -4.56 -13.25
CA ASN A 100 13.08 -5.23 -13.15
C ASN A 100 13.19 -6.69 -12.72
N ASN A 101 14.11 -7.45 -13.32
CA ASN A 101 14.32 -8.85 -12.96
C ASN A 101 14.78 -9.00 -11.50
N PHE A 102 15.64 -8.09 -11.05
CA PHE A 102 16.12 -8.05 -9.67
C PHE A 102 14.99 -7.71 -8.68
N LEU A 103 14.20 -6.67 -8.99
CA LEU A 103 13.00 -6.30 -8.22
C LEU A 103 12.01 -7.45 -8.13
N MET A 104 11.74 -8.16 -9.23
CA MET A 104 10.84 -9.30 -9.21
C MET A 104 11.35 -10.42 -8.29
N ALA A 105 12.65 -10.71 -8.32
CA ALA A 105 13.24 -11.70 -7.42
C ALA A 105 13.15 -11.27 -5.95
N ALA A 106 13.36 -9.99 -5.65
CA ALA A 106 13.20 -9.43 -4.30
C ALA A 106 11.74 -9.48 -3.83
N HIS A 107 10.80 -9.13 -4.71
CA HIS A 107 9.36 -9.22 -4.47
C HIS A 107 8.91 -10.66 -4.21
N GLN A 108 9.42 -11.63 -4.98
CA GLN A 108 9.10 -13.04 -4.75
C GLN A 108 9.54 -13.52 -3.36
N ARG A 109 10.73 -13.09 -2.90
CA ARG A 109 11.20 -13.38 -1.52
C ARG A 109 10.33 -12.72 -0.47
N LEU A 110 9.83 -11.51 -0.72
CA LEU A 110 8.89 -10.84 0.16
C LEU A 110 7.59 -11.66 0.30
N MET A 111 7.02 -12.10 -0.83
CA MET A 111 5.82 -12.93 -0.84
C MET A 111 6.03 -14.25 -0.09
N GLU A 112 7.16 -14.93 -0.30
CA GLU A 112 7.53 -16.14 0.45
C GLU A 112 7.62 -15.89 1.96
N ARG A 113 8.16 -14.74 2.37
CA ARG A 113 8.22 -14.35 3.79
C ARG A 113 6.82 -14.10 4.35
N VAL A 114 5.96 -13.40 3.62
CA VAL A 114 4.58 -13.15 4.02
C VAL A 114 3.80 -14.46 4.17
N GLU A 115 3.95 -15.39 3.22
CA GLU A 115 3.36 -16.73 3.30
C GLU A 115 3.91 -17.56 4.47
N ALA A 116 5.20 -17.41 4.79
CA ALA A 116 5.77 -18.07 5.96
C ALA A 116 5.22 -17.49 7.26
N GLN A 117 5.02 -16.17 7.31
CA GLN A 117 4.44 -15.48 8.45
C GLN A 117 2.94 -15.76 8.61
N SER A 118 2.21 -16.04 7.53
CA SER A 118 0.79 -16.41 7.55
C SER A 118 0.54 -17.85 8.04
N ARG A 119 1.58 -18.61 8.38
CA ARG A 119 1.46 -19.99 8.90
C ARG A 119 1.89 -20.08 10.37
N VAL A 120 1.22 -20.97 11.12
CA VAL A 120 1.55 -21.31 12.51
C VAL A 120 1.73 -22.83 12.66
N ILE A 121 2.84 -23.23 13.26
CA ILE A 121 3.15 -24.63 13.54
C ILE A 121 2.42 -25.06 14.82
N CYS A 122 1.65 -26.14 14.76
CA CYS A 122 1.02 -26.70 15.94
C CYS A 122 2.08 -27.26 16.91
N PRO A 123 2.15 -26.80 18.17
CA PRO A 123 3.17 -27.25 19.12
C PRO A 123 2.99 -28.72 19.56
N PHE A 124 1.84 -29.33 19.27
CA PHE A 124 1.51 -30.68 19.72
C PHE A 124 1.77 -31.77 18.65
N CYS A 125 1.66 -31.43 17.37
CA CYS A 125 1.79 -32.40 16.28
C CYS A 125 2.60 -31.90 15.09
N ASN A 126 3.21 -30.71 15.19
CA ASN A 126 4.01 -30.06 14.15
C ASN A 126 3.33 -29.87 12.78
N THR A 127 2.00 -29.94 12.72
CA THR A 127 1.24 -29.62 11.51
C THR A 127 1.27 -28.11 11.27
N ASN A 128 1.51 -27.69 10.03
CA ASN A 128 1.35 -26.29 9.60
C ASN A 128 -0.13 -25.95 9.48
N ASN A 129 -0.54 -24.81 10.02
CA ASN A 129 -1.92 -24.31 9.96
C ASN A 129 -1.88 -22.84 9.54
N GLU A 130 -2.99 -22.33 9.03
CA GLU A 130 -3.13 -20.89 8.75
C GLU A 130 -3.17 -20.10 10.07
N ARG A 131 -2.45 -18.99 10.11
CA ARG A 131 -2.48 -18.05 11.24
C ARG A 131 -3.90 -17.51 11.40
N GLY A 132 -4.42 -17.52 12.62
CA GLY A 132 -5.82 -17.18 12.92
C GLY A 132 -6.74 -18.41 13.03
N SER A 133 -6.29 -19.60 12.63
CA SER A 133 -7.04 -20.84 12.91
C SER A 133 -7.11 -21.10 14.41
N GLU A 134 -8.34 -21.25 14.94
CA GLU A 134 -8.55 -21.55 16.37
C GLU A 134 -7.99 -22.93 16.75
N ARG A 135 -7.99 -23.88 15.81
CA ARG A 135 -7.62 -25.28 16.02
C ARG A 135 -6.69 -25.81 14.94
N CYS A 136 -5.81 -26.71 15.33
CA CYS A 136 -4.92 -27.40 14.41
C CYS A 136 -5.70 -28.32 13.47
N GLY A 137 -5.44 -28.24 12.16
CA GLY A 137 -6.04 -29.10 11.14
C GLY A 137 -5.76 -30.59 11.36
N GLY A 138 -4.56 -30.93 11.85
CA GLY A 138 -4.10 -32.30 12.08
C GLY A 138 -4.58 -32.93 13.39
N CYS A 139 -4.26 -32.32 14.54
CA CYS A 139 -4.60 -32.89 15.85
C CYS A 139 -5.86 -32.30 16.52
N LYS A 140 -6.51 -31.32 15.89
CA LYS A 140 -7.74 -30.62 16.36
C LYS A 140 -7.62 -29.91 17.72
N ARG A 141 -6.41 -29.84 18.30
CA ARG A 141 -6.13 -29.06 19.53
C ARG A 141 -6.07 -27.57 19.20
N HIS A 142 -6.36 -26.73 20.20
CA HIS A 142 -6.25 -25.28 20.05
C HIS A 142 -4.81 -24.89 19.70
N LEU A 143 -4.69 -24.00 18.72
CA LEU A 143 -3.43 -23.34 18.41
C LEU A 143 -3.22 -22.19 19.38
N PRO A 144 -1.96 -21.80 19.66
CA PRO A 144 -1.70 -20.58 20.41
C PRO A 144 -2.42 -19.42 19.71
N GLU A 145 -3.20 -18.65 20.46
CA GLU A 145 -3.75 -17.40 19.96
C GLU A 145 -2.59 -16.57 19.43
N ALA A 146 -2.70 -16.09 18.19
CA ALA A 146 -1.77 -15.10 17.70
C ALA A 146 -1.79 -13.96 18.72
N GLN A 147 -0.64 -13.60 19.28
CA GLN A 147 -0.53 -12.37 20.04
C GLN A 147 -0.94 -11.22 19.10
N THR A 148 -2.21 -10.86 19.14
CA THR A 148 -2.76 -9.64 18.60
C THR A 148 -2.30 -8.53 19.53
N GLY A 149 -1.01 -8.21 19.43
CA GLY A 149 -0.46 -6.96 19.94
C GLY A 149 -0.91 -5.79 19.06
N SER A 150 -2.23 -5.56 19.03
CA SER A 150 -2.86 -4.29 18.71
C SER A 150 -4.16 -4.27 19.50
N SER A 151 -4.00 -4.21 20.83
CA SER A 151 -5.04 -3.60 21.65
C SER A 151 -5.19 -2.18 21.15
N MET A 152 -6.33 -1.84 20.56
CA MET A 152 -6.72 -0.44 20.42
C MET A 152 -6.69 0.17 21.82
N SER A 153 -5.62 0.91 22.11
CA SER A 153 -5.58 1.80 23.25
C SER A 153 -6.44 2.98 22.88
N VAL A 154 -7.65 3.02 23.41
CA VAL A 154 -8.42 4.27 23.50
C VAL A 154 -7.61 5.19 24.42
N VAL A 155 -6.74 6.00 23.83
CA VAL A 155 -6.16 7.14 24.52
C VAL A 155 -7.25 8.23 24.52
N GLN A 156 -8.01 8.28 25.61
CA GLN A 156 -8.61 9.55 26.03
C GLN A 156 -7.44 10.47 26.42
N GLU A 157 -7.08 11.39 25.54
CA GLU A 157 -6.38 12.60 25.96
C GLU A 157 -7.13 13.84 25.50
N GLU A 158 -7.32 14.69 26.51
CA GLU A 158 -8.04 15.93 26.57
C GLU A 158 -7.43 16.97 25.62
N GLY A 159 -8.29 17.72 24.92
CA GLY A 159 -7.85 18.97 24.28
C GLY A 159 -8.62 19.36 23.03
N LEU A 160 -9.57 20.29 23.22
CA LEU A 160 -10.24 21.16 22.24
C LEU A 160 -11.39 20.53 21.39
N ALA A 161 -12.60 20.92 21.78
CA ALA A 161 -13.90 20.68 21.14
C ALA A 161 -14.01 21.35 19.75
N LYS A 162 -14.87 20.93 18.80
CA LYS A 162 -16.23 20.38 18.89
C LYS A 162 -16.57 19.53 17.66
N SER A 163 -16.92 18.26 17.90
CA SER A 163 -18.11 17.67 17.27
C SER A 163 -18.69 16.69 18.30
N ASP A 164 -19.97 16.84 18.64
CA ASP A 164 -20.65 16.10 19.74
C ASP A 164 -21.03 14.66 19.33
N ARG A 165 -20.32 14.10 18.34
CA ARG A 165 -20.65 12.81 17.73
C ARG A 165 -19.48 11.84 17.92
N PRO A 166 -19.74 10.57 18.31
CA PRO A 166 -18.70 9.56 18.27
C PRO A 166 -18.18 9.44 16.83
N MET A 167 -16.86 9.46 16.67
CA MET A 167 -16.17 9.39 15.38
C MET A 167 -15.15 8.26 15.41
N THR A 168 -14.90 7.64 14.25
CA THR A 168 -13.79 6.70 14.10
C THR A 168 -12.45 7.45 14.20
N GLU A 169 -11.36 6.74 14.54
CA GLU A 169 -10.02 7.35 14.62
C GLU A 169 -9.61 7.98 13.28
N ASN A 170 -9.93 7.31 12.17
CA ASN A 170 -9.67 7.79 10.82
C ASN A 170 -10.45 9.08 10.50
N ALA A 171 -11.74 9.14 10.87
CA ALA A 171 -12.56 10.33 10.68
C ALA A 171 -12.05 11.51 11.53
N LEU A 172 -11.68 11.26 12.78
CA LEU A 172 -11.12 12.29 13.66
C LEU A 172 -9.80 12.86 13.12
N LYS A 173 -8.95 11.98 12.57
CA LYS A 173 -7.67 12.37 11.98
C LYS A 173 -7.84 13.26 10.75
N LEU A 174 -8.76 12.91 9.85
CA LEU A 174 -9.10 13.73 8.68
C LEU A 174 -9.73 15.07 9.05
N THR A 175 -10.66 15.09 10.02
CA THR A 175 -11.26 16.35 10.49
C THR A 175 -10.20 17.30 11.03
N ARG A 176 -9.30 16.81 11.89
CA ARG A 176 -8.21 17.62 12.44
C ARG A 176 -7.27 18.12 11.35
N ALA A 177 -6.97 17.28 10.36
CA ALA A 177 -6.13 17.66 9.24
C ALA A 177 -6.74 18.84 8.47
N ILE A 178 -8.00 18.72 8.05
CA ILE A 178 -8.72 19.75 7.30
C ILE A 178 -8.91 21.03 8.13
N GLU A 179 -9.22 20.92 9.42
CA GLU A 179 -9.43 22.09 10.30
C GLU A 179 -8.13 22.83 10.67
N SER A 180 -6.98 22.17 10.56
CA SER A 180 -5.68 22.76 10.94
C SER A 180 -5.06 23.67 9.88
N GLU A 181 -5.75 23.92 8.76
CA GLU A 181 -5.26 24.71 7.61
C GLU A 181 -3.88 24.23 7.10
N MET A 182 -3.61 22.92 7.18
CA MET A 182 -2.39 22.31 6.68
C MET A 182 -2.31 22.39 5.15
N SER A 183 -1.10 22.27 4.61
CA SER A 183 -0.89 22.28 3.16
C SER A 183 -1.59 21.10 2.49
N PHE A 184 -1.93 21.23 1.20
CA PHE A 184 -2.53 20.13 0.45
C PHE A 184 -1.66 18.88 0.46
N GLU A 185 -0.33 19.02 0.41
CA GLU A 185 0.62 17.92 0.44
C GLU A 185 0.55 17.14 1.77
N GLU A 186 0.44 17.84 2.90
CA GLU A 186 0.25 17.23 4.23
C GLU A 186 -1.13 16.58 4.36
N LEU A 187 -2.17 17.20 3.80
CA LEU A 187 -3.52 16.63 3.79
C LEU A 187 -3.56 15.34 2.97
N TYR A 188 -2.89 15.29 1.81
CA TYR A 188 -2.78 14.08 1.01
C TYR A 188 -2.07 12.94 1.75
N GLN A 189 -1.00 13.23 2.50
CA GLN A 189 -0.34 12.23 3.34
C GLN A 189 -1.28 11.65 4.40
N VAL A 190 -2.07 12.51 5.05
CA VAL A 190 -3.08 12.04 6.02
C VAL A 190 -4.15 11.18 5.35
N MET A 191 -4.58 11.55 4.14
CA MET A 191 -5.54 10.76 3.37
C MET A 191 -4.99 9.40 2.95
N ASP A 192 -3.73 9.33 2.52
CA ASP A 192 -3.05 8.08 2.15
C ASP A 192 -2.92 7.13 3.36
N GLU A 193 -2.54 7.66 4.51
CA GLU A 193 -2.46 6.89 5.75
C GLU A 193 -3.84 6.35 6.20
N VAL A 194 -4.90 7.12 5.96
CA VAL A 194 -6.27 6.66 6.25
C VAL A 194 -6.73 5.63 5.23
N GLU A 195 -6.40 5.80 3.95
CA GLU A 195 -6.70 4.83 2.89
C GLU A 195 -6.07 3.47 3.19
N GLU A 196 -4.77 3.45 3.52
CA GLU A 196 -4.04 2.23 3.84
C GLU A 196 -4.66 1.47 5.03
N ARG A 197 -5.08 2.21 6.07
CA ARG A 197 -5.80 1.62 7.21
C ARG A 197 -7.14 1.03 6.80
N LEU A 198 -7.90 1.72 5.94
CA LEU A 198 -9.20 1.24 5.47
C LEU A 198 -9.07 0.00 4.59
N MET A 199 -8.12 -0.03 3.66
CA MET A 199 -7.80 -1.21 2.85
C MET A 199 -7.35 -2.38 3.73
N GLY A 200 -6.46 -2.12 4.70
CA GLY A 200 -6.04 -3.12 5.67
C GLY A 200 -7.21 -3.69 6.47
N HIS A 201 -8.19 -2.86 6.85
CA HIS A 201 -9.41 -3.36 7.48
C HIS A 201 -10.29 -4.17 6.53
N GLN A 202 -10.43 -3.75 5.27
CA GLN A 202 -11.23 -4.46 4.27
C GLN A 202 -10.68 -5.87 4.00
N GLU A 203 -9.36 -6.02 3.87
CA GLU A 203 -8.70 -7.29 3.61
C GLU A 203 -8.73 -8.25 4.80
N ASN A 204 -8.69 -7.72 6.03
CA ASN A 204 -8.55 -8.52 7.24
C ASN A 204 -9.88 -8.74 8.00
N TYR A 205 -10.97 -8.09 7.59
CA TYR A 205 -12.25 -8.21 8.30
C TYR A 205 -12.98 -9.51 7.94
N ALA A 206 -13.06 -10.44 8.89
CA ALA A 206 -13.81 -11.71 8.77
C ALA A 206 -15.01 -11.79 9.73
N GLY A 207 -15.58 -10.65 10.11
CA GLY A 207 -16.69 -10.57 11.08
C GLY A 207 -18.07 -10.89 10.49
N PRO A 208 -19.10 -11.02 11.34
CA PRO A 208 -20.45 -11.45 10.94
C PRO A 208 -21.21 -10.44 10.07
N PHE A 209 -20.76 -9.18 10.00
CA PHE A 209 -21.32 -8.14 9.12
C PHE A 209 -20.37 -7.83 7.95
N HIS A 210 -19.69 -8.84 7.39
CA HIS A 210 -18.67 -8.68 6.36
C HIS A 210 -19.11 -7.80 5.18
N GLU A 211 -20.25 -8.13 4.55
CA GLU A 211 -20.75 -7.36 3.40
C GLU A 211 -21.09 -5.91 3.75
N GLU A 212 -21.76 -5.66 4.89
CA GLU A 212 -22.11 -4.31 5.34
C GLU A 212 -20.87 -3.48 5.70
N THR A 213 -19.87 -4.13 6.31
CA THR A 213 -18.61 -3.49 6.73
C THR A 213 -17.74 -3.16 5.54
N VAL A 214 -17.57 -4.11 4.60
CA VAL A 214 -16.81 -3.89 3.36
C VAL A 214 -17.44 -2.78 2.53
N ALA A 215 -18.77 -2.77 2.38
CA ALA A 215 -19.45 -1.71 1.64
C ALA A 215 -19.28 -0.32 2.29
N ALA A 216 -19.22 -0.23 3.62
CA ALA A 216 -18.96 1.03 4.32
C ALA A 216 -17.48 1.47 4.19
N LEU A 217 -16.54 0.52 4.16
CA LEU A 217 -15.13 0.79 3.87
C LEU A 217 -14.92 1.29 2.43
N GLU A 218 -15.56 0.66 1.44
CA GLU A 218 -15.53 1.10 0.05
C GLU A 218 -16.05 2.52 -0.12
N ARG A 219 -17.19 2.86 0.51
CA ARG A 219 -17.71 4.25 0.52
C ARG A 219 -16.74 5.23 1.18
N SER A 220 -15.97 4.79 2.16
CA SER A 220 -14.95 5.63 2.81
C SER A 220 -13.76 5.87 1.88
N LEU A 221 -13.36 4.88 1.09
CA LEU A 221 -12.30 4.99 0.08
C LEU A 221 -12.73 5.91 -1.09
N GLU A 222 -13.95 5.73 -1.60
CA GLU A 222 -14.52 6.61 -2.64
C GLU A 222 -14.59 8.08 -2.18
N ALA A 223 -14.90 8.30 -0.91
CA ALA A 223 -14.93 9.63 -0.31
C ALA A 223 -13.53 10.26 -0.21
N LEU A 224 -12.49 9.46 0.06
CA LEU A 224 -11.09 9.91 -0.01
C LEU A 224 -10.72 10.32 -1.43
N ASP A 225 -11.02 9.49 -2.42
CA ASP A 225 -10.72 9.83 -3.81
C ASP A 225 -11.43 11.12 -4.27
N GLU A 226 -12.67 11.33 -3.83
CA GLU A 226 -13.38 12.58 -4.10
C GLU A 226 -12.68 13.80 -3.46
N MET A 227 -12.23 13.68 -2.21
CA MET A 227 -11.43 14.73 -1.57
C MET A 227 -10.14 15.03 -2.34
N ARG A 228 -9.56 14.05 -3.05
CA ARG A 228 -8.33 14.24 -3.83
C ARG A 228 -8.52 15.06 -5.10
N THR A 229 -9.73 15.16 -5.62
CA THR A 229 -10.02 15.82 -6.91
C THR A 229 -10.01 17.36 -6.88
N GLY A 230 -9.74 18.00 -5.74
CA GLY A 230 -9.42 19.44 -5.63
C GLY A 230 -10.30 20.26 -4.68
N GLU A 231 -10.00 21.57 -4.55
CA GLU A 231 -10.49 22.53 -3.53
C GLU A 231 -12.02 22.64 -3.33
N GLY A 232 -12.84 22.23 -4.29
CA GLY A 232 -14.31 22.23 -4.16
C GLY A 232 -14.90 20.91 -3.65
N HIS A 233 -14.10 19.84 -3.63
CA HIS A 233 -14.55 18.48 -3.35
C HIS A 233 -14.11 17.96 -1.98
N VAL A 234 -13.16 18.64 -1.31
CA VAL A 234 -12.69 18.28 0.04
C VAL A 234 -13.84 18.26 1.04
N THR A 235 -14.67 19.29 1.08
CA THR A 235 -15.80 19.37 2.02
C THR A 235 -16.87 18.33 1.72
N SER A 236 -17.20 18.12 0.43
CA SER A 236 -18.21 17.13 0.03
C SER A 236 -17.75 15.69 0.25
N GLY A 237 -16.48 15.41 -0.06
CA GLY A 237 -15.86 14.11 0.23
C GLY A 237 -15.76 13.87 1.74
N MET A 238 -15.45 14.90 2.53
CA MET A 238 -15.43 14.78 3.99
C MET A 238 -16.80 14.45 4.58
N GLU A 239 -17.88 15.08 4.11
CA GLU A 239 -19.25 14.73 4.55
C GLU A 239 -19.61 13.27 4.22
N LYS A 240 -19.19 12.79 3.05
CA LYS A 240 -19.39 11.38 2.65
C LYS A 240 -18.56 10.43 3.51
N PHE A 241 -17.33 10.79 3.83
CA PHE A 241 -16.44 10.02 4.71
C PHE A 241 -17.01 9.90 6.13
N LEU A 242 -17.54 10.99 6.67
CA LEU A 242 -18.18 11.00 7.99
C LEU A 242 -19.42 10.12 8.01
N THR A 243 -20.23 10.16 6.94
CA THR A 243 -21.42 9.30 6.81
C THR A 243 -21.05 7.82 6.78
N ALA A 244 -20.02 7.44 6.02
CA ALA A 244 -19.52 6.07 5.99
C ALA A 244 -18.92 5.63 7.34
N SER A 245 -18.28 6.56 8.06
CA SER A 245 -17.77 6.31 9.41
C SER A 245 -18.89 6.10 10.44
N ASP A 246 -20.02 6.78 10.30
CA ASP A 246 -21.20 6.55 11.14
C ASP A 246 -21.78 5.15 10.94
N ASP A 247 -21.84 4.68 9.69
CA ASP A 247 -22.28 3.32 9.37
C ASP A 247 -21.38 2.28 10.04
N LEU A 248 -20.05 2.48 9.99
CA LEU A 248 -19.08 1.60 10.67
C LEU A 248 -19.28 1.58 12.19
N LEU A 249 -19.52 2.74 12.81
CA LEU A 249 -19.81 2.82 14.25
C LEU A 249 -21.13 2.14 14.62
N ALA A 250 -22.16 2.24 13.78
CA ALA A 250 -23.43 1.56 13.98
C ALA A 250 -23.28 0.03 13.88
N LEU A 251 -22.45 -0.45 12.97
CA LEU A 251 -22.12 -1.89 12.84
C LEU A 251 -21.35 -2.40 14.06
N LEU A 252 -20.41 -1.62 14.58
CA LEU A 252 -19.69 -1.94 15.81
C LEU A 252 -20.62 -2.00 17.03
N ALA A 253 -21.53 -1.04 17.18
CA ALA A 253 -22.50 -1.06 18.26
C ALA A 253 -23.44 -2.28 18.20
N ARG A 254 -23.78 -2.76 16.99
CA ARG A 254 -24.56 -4.00 16.79
C ARG A 254 -23.76 -5.23 17.19
N LEU A 255 -22.46 -5.29 16.85
CA LEU A 255 -21.57 -6.38 17.29
C LEU A 255 -21.49 -6.47 18.82
N GLU A 256 -21.35 -5.33 19.49
CA GLU A 256 -21.28 -5.27 20.95
C GLU A 256 -22.61 -5.69 21.60
N ALA A 257 -23.74 -5.33 21.01
CA ALA A 257 -25.06 -5.72 21.48
C ALA A 257 -25.35 -7.22 21.34
N ASP A 258 -24.82 -7.89 20.31
CA ASP A 258 -24.98 -9.34 20.09
C ASP A 258 -24.06 -10.18 21.00
N HIS A 259 -23.07 -9.57 21.67
CA HIS A 259 -22.14 -10.23 22.59
C HIS A 259 -22.54 -10.09 24.08
N HIS A 260 -23.68 -9.48 24.39
CA HIS A 260 -24.27 -9.36 25.73
C HIS A 260 -25.57 -10.14 25.89
#